data_AF-A0A257W7Q8-F1
#
_entry.id   AF-A0A257W7Q8-F1
#
_cell.length_a   1.000
_cell.length_b   1.000
_cell.length_c   1.000
_cell.angle_alpha   90.00
_cell.angle_beta   90.00
_cell.angle_gamma   90.00
#
_symmetry.space_group_name_H-M   'P 1'
#
loop_
_entity.id
_entity.type
_entity.pdbx_description
1 polymer ?
#
loop_
_entity_poly.entity_id
_entity_poly.type
_entity_poly.pdbx_seq_one_letter_code
_entity_poly.pdbx_strand_id
1 'polypeptide(L)'
;MDEVLFLLHYCLKRSGNDEQAQSLFQQLQKNYPESKYASQLIPGKKPDLDKPAKSNPVSVEYENIYELFIEGDFEQAVARKKKADSLYGSNYWTPQLLYIEAIYHIRQREDGIAMNALHSIINKYPDHVLSERSRQLISVLGRRKEIEEELGKLPNPDDSGMVVQTPAATQVTPPVVSSNAPALNQPNLPKQGQDSLIAKRPVLDTVKKAPALNVPVNATYSHREDQPHYVMLILYKVDKVWGNETNSAFTRYNREKPANRNLANTLIELDQDTKLLLIGTFENASLAVQYLTETRPLAPSRIVPWLTPSKYSFSLISSSNLELLKQKKAVGEYQMYIQGIYQGKF
;
A
#
# COMPACT_ATOMS: atom_id res chain seq x y z
N MET A 1 -22.22 26.47 -1.48
CA MET A 1 -22.94 25.75 -2.58
C MET A 1 -22.05 25.70 -3.83
N ASP A 2 -21.47 26.83 -4.20
CA ASP A 2 -20.34 26.98 -5.12
C ASP A 2 -19.12 26.07 -4.81
N GLU A 3 -18.74 25.89 -3.54
CA GLU A 3 -17.65 24.97 -3.16
C GLU A 3 -17.95 23.50 -3.53
N VAL A 4 -19.20 23.05 -3.33
CA VAL A 4 -19.62 21.67 -3.65
C VAL A 4 -19.60 21.43 -5.15
N LEU A 5 -20.06 22.39 -5.95
CA LEU A 5 -20.02 22.34 -7.41
C LEU A 5 -18.57 22.31 -7.94
N PHE A 6 -17.68 23.05 -7.28
CA PHE A 6 -16.25 23.08 -7.60
C PHE A 6 -15.53 21.78 -7.25
N LEU A 7 -15.79 21.21 -6.07
CA LEU A 7 -15.25 19.89 -5.68
C LEU A 7 -15.77 18.78 -6.60
N LEU A 8 -17.06 18.82 -6.96
CA LEU A 8 -17.65 17.84 -7.88
C LEU A 8 -17.07 17.94 -9.30
N HIS A 9 -16.89 19.16 -9.84
CA HIS A 9 -16.18 19.39 -11.10
C HIS A 9 -14.80 18.71 -11.10
N TYR A 10 -14.04 18.88 -10.01
CA TYR A 10 -12.70 18.33 -9.89
C TYR A 10 -12.70 16.80 -9.78
N CYS A 11 -13.64 16.21 -9.03
CA CYS A 11 -13.83 14.76 -8.97
C CYS A 11 -14.12 14.15 -10.35
N LEU A 12 -14.97 14.79 -11.14
CA LEU A 12 -15.32 14.34 -12.50
C LEU A 12 -14.12 14.43 -13.44
N LYS A 13 -13.33 15.51 -13.36
CA LYS A 13 -12.11 15.67 -14.16
C LYS A 13 -11.03 14.64 -13.82
N ARG A 14 -10.91 14.25 -12.54
CA ARG A 14 -10.02 13.15 -12.12
C ARG A 14 -10.52 11.77 -12.53
N SER A 15 -11.83 11.62 -12.70
CA SER A 15 -12.47 10.37 -13.12
C SER A 15 -12.59 10.23 -14.65
N GLY A 16 -12.08 11.19 -15.42
CA GLY A 16 -12.09 11.19 -16.89
C GLY A 16 -13.41 11.63 -17.54
N ASN A 17 -14.35 12.19 -16.76
CA ASN A 17 -15.66 12.63 -17.24
C ASN A 17 -15.66 14.13 -17.57
N ASP A 18 -14.96 14.51 -18.62
CA ASP A 18 -14.67 15.92 -18.96
C ASP A 18 -15.89 16.73 -19.40
N GLU A 19 -16.86 16.13 -20.10
CA GLU A 19 -18.09 16.83 -20.54
C GLU A 19 -18.95 17.30 -19.37
N GLN A 20 -19.12 16.42 -18.37
CA GLN A 20 -19.88 16.73 -17.15
C GLN A 20 -19.14 17.76 -16.29
N ALA A 21 -17.81 17.65 -16.21
CA ALA A 21 -16.99 18.65 -15.54
C ALA A 21 -17.18 20.03 -16.21
N GLN A 22 -17.17 20.10 -17.54
CA GLN A 22 -17.36 21.36 -18.28
C GLN A 22 -18.76 21.97 -18.04
N SER A 23 -19.80 21.14 -17.98
CA SER A 23 -21.16 21.61 -17.65
C SER A 23 -21.24 22.23 -16.25
N LEU A 24 -20.62 21.61 -15.25
CA LEU A 24 -20.56 22.16 -13.89
C LEU A 24 -19.77 23.47 -13.82
N PHE A 25 -18.70 23.59 -14.61
CA PHE A 25 -17.95 24.84 -14.70
C PHE A 25 -18.81 25.98 -15.26
N GLN A 26 -19.58 25.74 -16.32
CA GLN A 26 -20.50 26.72 -16.87
C GLN A 26 -21.59 27.13 -15.86
N GLN A 27 -22.12 26.17 -15.11
CA GLN A 27 -23.09 26.45 -14.03
C GLN A 27 -22.46 27.29 -12.91
N LEU A 28 -21.22 26.99 -12.52
CA LEU A 28 -20.50 27.73 -11.49
C LEU A 28 -20.24 29.18 -11.92
N GLN A 29 -19.84 29.42 -13.17
CA GLN A 29 -19.67 30.78 -13.70
C GLN A 29 -20.99 31.55 -13.80
N LYS A 30 -22.06 30.88 -14.23
CA LYS A 30 -23.38 31.51 -14.41
C LYS A 30 -24.03 31.89 -13.08
N ASN A 31 -23.95 31.02 -12.09
CA ASN A 31 -24.67 31.16 -10.83
C ASN A 31 -23.82 31.84 -9.74
N TYR A 32 -22.50 31.78 -9.85
CA TYR A 32 -21.55 32.29 -8.85
C TYR A 32 -20.36 33.03 -9.49
N PRO A 33 -20.60 34.07 -10.31
CA PRO A 33 -19.55 34.74 -11.09
C PRO A 33 -18.46 35.40 -10.22
N GLU A 34 -18.81 35.88 -9.02
CA GLU A 34 -17.86 36.48 -8.08
C GLU A 34 -17.24 35.48 -7.09
N SER A 35 -17.56 34.18 -7.20
CA SER A 35 -17.02 33.18 -6.30
C SER A 35 -15.51 32.98 -6.52
N LYS A 36 -14.78 32.87 -5.42
CA LYS A 36 -13.37 32.46 -5.38
C LYS A 36 -13.13 31.14 -6.13
N TYR A 37 -14.15 30.28 -6.25
CA TYR A 37 -14.05 28.99 -6.94
C TYR A 37 -14.28 29.11 -8.46
N ALA A 38 -15.18 30.00 -8.89
CA ALA A 38 -15.43 30.26 -10.32
C ALA A 38 -14.21 30.88 -11.02
N SER A 39 -13.50 31.78 -10.33
CA SER A 39 -12.27 32.40 -10.83
C SER A 39 -11.06 31.45 -10.87
N GLN A 40 -11.07 30.35 -10.10
CA GLN A 40 -10.00 29.35 -10.10
C GLN A 40 -10.08 28.37 -11.27
N LEU A 41 -11.26 28.20 -11.89
CA LEU A 41 -11.49 27.26 -13.00
C LEU A 41 -11.25 27.86 -14.40
N ILE A 42 -10.81 29.12 -14.50
CA ILE A 42 -10.49 29.79 -15.77
C ILE A 42 -9.33 29.05 -16.47
N PRO A 43 -9.44 28.69 -17.77
CA PRO A 43 -8.42 27.95 -18.50
C PRO A 43 -7.04 28.64 -18.42
N GLY A 44 -6.04 27.95 -17.87
CA GLY A 44 -4.68 28.47 -17.66
C GLY A 44 -4.29 28.69 -16.20
N LYS A 45 -5.25 28.70 -15.27
CA LYS A 45 -5.01 28.52 -13.83
C LYS A 45 -5.48 27.13 -13.45
N LYS A 46 -4.56 26.23 -13.08
CA LYS A 46 -4.96 25.02 -12.37
C LYS A 46 -5.48 25.47 -10.99
N PRO A 47 -6.72 25.16 -10.60
CA PRO A 47 -7.12 25.27 -9.21
C PRO A 47 -6.19 24.36 -8.42
N ASP A 48 -5.48 24.95 -7.47
CA ASP A 48 -4.51 24.27 -6.66
C ASP A 48 -5.23 23.52 -5.53
N LEU A 49 -5.99 22.49 -5.89
CA LEU A 49 -6.71 21.62 -4.95
C LEU A 49 -5.89 20.41 -4.51
N ASP A 50 -4.72 20.22 -5.13
CA ASP A 50 -3.66 19.33 -4.62
C ASP A 50 -2.78 20.03 -3.57
N LYS A 51 -3.13 21.27 -3.17
CA LYS A 51 -2.69 21.81 -1.89
C LYS A 51 -3.68 21.35 -0.80
N PRO A 52 -3.31 20.42 0.09
CA PRO A 52 -3.89 20.40 1.41
C PRO A 52 -3.45 21.69 2.09
N ALA A 53 -4.20 22.77 1.90
CA ALA A 53 -3.94 24.07 2.53
C ALA A 53 -2.45 24.33 2.86
N LYS A 54 -1.54 24.35 1.87
CA LYS A 54 -0.12 24.76 2.08
C LYS A 54 0.02 26.25 2.47
N SER A 55 -1.05 26.84 2.99
CA SER A 55 -1.22 28.21 3.44
C SER A 55 -2.05 28.30 4.73
N ASN A 56 -2.60 27.20 5.26
CA ASN A 56 -3.24 27.21 6.58
C ASN A 56 -2.24 26.65 7.61
N PRO A 57 -1.76 27.48 8.56
CA PRO A 57 -0.85 27.03 9.61
C PRO A 57 -1.32 25.78 10.35
N VAL A 58 -2.64 25.59 10.46
CA VAL A 58 -3.24 24.40 11.08
C VAL A 58 -2.88 23.14 10.28
N SER A 59 -3.14 23.09 8.97
CA SER A 59 -2.87 21.90 8.18
C SER A 59 -1.40 21.51 8.17
N VAL A 60 -0.50 22.50 8.17
CA VAL A 60 0.95 22.28 8.25
C VAL A 60 1.35 21.68 9.61
N GLU A 61 0.81 22.20 10.71
CA GLU A 61 1.12 21.65 12.05
C GLU A 61 0.66 20.21 12.19
N TYR A 62 -0.54 19.89 11.68
CA TYR A 62 -1.06 18.52 11.70
C TYR A 62 -0.28 17.56 10.78
N GLU A 63 0.19 18.03 9.62
CA GLU A 63 1.09 17.26 8.75
C GLU A 63 2.44 16.99 9.44
N ASN A 64 3.03 17.97 10.12
CA ASN A 64 4.27 17.79 10.89
C ASN A 64 4.11 16.77 12.03
N ILE A 65 3.00 16.82 12.77
CA ILE A 65 2.70 15.84 13.83
C ILE A 65 2.63 14.43 13.25
N TYR A 66 1.98 14.28 12.11
CA TYR A 66 1.87 13.02 11.41
C TYR A 66 3.24 12.48 10.96
N GLU A 67 4.08 13.36 10.42
CA GLU A 67 5.45 12.98 10.05
C GLU A 67 6.23 12.46 11.25
N LEU A 68 6.15 13.11 12.42
CA LEU A 68 6.80 12.63 13.64
C LEU A 68 6.34 11.21 14.04
N PHE A 69 5.04 10.93 13.93
CA PHE A 69 4.52 9.59 14.19
C PHE A 69 5.05 8.53 13.21
N ILE A 70 5.19 8.89 11.93
CA ILE A 70 5.74 8.01 10.90
C ILE A 70 7.25 7.81 11.08
N GLU A 71 7.97 8.84 11.50
CA GLU A 71 9.41 8.82 11.75
C GLU A 71 9.79 8.08 13.04
N GLY A 72 8.84 7.93 13.96
CA GLY A 72 9.04 7.24 15.23
C GLY A 72 9.33 8.17 16.42
N ASP A 73 9.27 9.48 16.21
CA ASP A 73 9.42 10.52 17.25
C ASP A 73 8.11 10.68 18.05
N PHE A 74 7.63 9.59 18.64
CA PHE A 74 6.32 9.48 19.28
C PHE A 74 6.13 10.45 20.44
N GLU A 75 7.16 10.66 21.27
CA GLU A 75 7.09 11.58 22.41
C GLU A 75 6.81 13.01 21.94
N GLN A 76 7.54 13.46 20.91
CA GLN A 76 7.31 14.76 20.30
C GLN A 76 5.95 14.83 19.60
N ALA A 77 5.56 13.76 18.89
CA ALA A 77 4.30 13.69 18.16
C ALA A 77 3.10 13.85 19.10
N VAL A 78 3.06 13.12 20.22
CA VAL A 78 1.99 13.19 21.22
C VAL A 78 1.97 14.56 21.91
N ALA A 79 3.13 15.10 22.27
CA ALA A 79 3.23 16.42 22.89
C ALA A 79 2.72 17.53 21.96
N ARG A 80 3.08 17.48 20.67
CA ARG A 80 2.60 18.45 19.66
C ARG A 80 1.12 18.27 19.36
N LYS A 81 0.65 17.03 19.21
CA LYS A 81 -0.79 16.72 19.04
C LYS A 81 -1.62 17.32 20.16
N LYS A 82 -1.24 17.12 21.42
CA LYS A 82 -1.95 17.69 22.58
C LYS A 82 -2.06 19.23 22.50
N LYS A 83 -0.98 19.90 22.07
CA LYS A 83 -0.98 21.35 21.85
C LYS A 83 -1.89 21.75 20.69
N ALA A 84 -1.78 21.08 19.55
CA ALA A 84 -2.59 21.35 18.36
C ALA A 84 -4.08 21.14 18.63
N ASP A 85 -4.46 20.02 19.26
CA ASP A 85 -5.86 19.72 19.61
C ASP A 85 -6.43 20.75 20.59
N SER A 86 -5.62 21.27 21.52
CA SER A 86 -6.02 22.36 22.42
C SER A 86 -6.21 23.70 21.71
N LEU A 87 -5.50 23.95 20.61
CA LEU A 87 -5.54 25.21 19.88
C LEU A 87 -6.60 25.22 18.77
N TYR A 88 -6.81 24.08 18.11
CA TYR A 88 -7.55 24.00 16.86
C TYR A 88 -8.76 23.05 16.91
N GLY A 89 -8.86 22.21 17.94
CA GLY A 89 -9.94 21.22 18.06
C GLY A 89 -9.90 20.12 16.99
N SER A 90 -11.03 19.44 16.80
CA SER A 90 -11.15 18.35 15.81
C SER A 90 -11.24 18.90 14.39
N ASN A 91 -10.49 18.29 13.47
CA ASN A 91 -10.37 18.73 12.08
C ASN A 91 -10.25 17.54 11.10
N TYR A 92 -9.94 17.85 9.84
CA TYR A 92 -9.77 16.86 8.77
C TYR A 92 -8.71 15.77 9.07
N TRP A 93 -7.64 16.10 9.79
CA TRP A 93 -6.51 15.20 10.08
C TRP A 93 -6.70 14.34 11.32
N THR A 94 -7.73 14.63 12.12
CA THR A 94 -7.98 13.94 13.39
C THR A 94 -8.17 12.42 13.24
N PRO A 95 -8.91 11.88 12.25
CA PRO A 95 -9.04 10.43 12.06
C PRO A 95 -7.70 9.74 11.82
N GLN A 96 -6.84 10.33 11.00
CA GLN A 96 -5.52 9.81 10.64
C GLN A 96 -4.60 9.81 11.86
N LEU A 97 -4.61 10.88 12.66
CA LEU A 97 -3.82 10.97 13.88
C LEU A 97 -4.30 10.02 14.99
N LEU A 98 -5.61 9.82 15.12
CA LEU A 98 -6.12 8.82 16.06
C LEU A 98 -5.72 7.40 15.63
N TYR A 99 -5.71 7.14 14.31
CA TYR A 99 -5.38 5.82 13.79
C TYR A 99 -3.89 5.51 13.96
N ILE A 100 -3.03 6.50 13.67
CA ILE A 100 -1.58 6.36 13.78
C ILE A 100 -1.15 6.18 15.25
N GLU A 101 -1.78 6.92 16.16
CA GLU A 101 -1.60 6.81 17.62
C GLU A 101 -2.08 5.44 18.14
N ALA A 102 -3.22 4.94 17.65
CA ALA A 102 -3.71 3.62 18.04
C ALA A 102 -2.70 2.51 17.72
N ILE A 103 -2.14 2.50 16.51
CA ILE A 103 -1.13 1.50 16.10
C ILE A 103 0.12 1.57 16.97
N TYR A 104 0.53 2.76 17.39
CA TYR A 104 1.62 2.91 18.35
C TYR A 104 1.30 2.24 19.69
N HIS A 105 0.15 2.54 20.29
CA HIS A 105 -0.26 1.93 21.57
C HIS A 105 -0.44 0.41 21.49
N ILE A 106 -0.91 -0.10 20.35
CA ILE A 106 -0.97 -1.56 20.05
C ILE A 106 0.41 -2.19 20.20
N ARG A 107 1.48 -1.56 19.69
CA ARG A 107 2.84 -2.09 19.82
C ARG A 107 3.29 -2.12 21.28
N GLN A 108 2.93 -1.12 22.07
CA GLN A 108 3.28 -1.04 23.49
C GLN A 108 2.42 -1.95 24.38
N ARG A 109 1.52 -2.75 23.79
CA ARG A 109 0.50 -3.55 24.49
C ARG A 109 -0.43 -2.71 25.37
N GLU A 110 -0.57 -1.44 25.05
CA GLU A 110 -1.50 -0.50 25.67
C GLU A 110 -2.86 -0.57 24.96
N ASP A 111 -3.39 -1.78 24.83
CA ASP A 111 -4.55 -2.07 23.96
C ASP A 111 -5.79 -1.28 24.36
N GLY A 112 -5.96 -0.96 25.66
CA GLY A 112 -7.06 -0.13 26.13
C GLY A 112 -7.01 1.30 25.56
N ILE A 113 -5.82 1.90 25.48
CA ILE A 113 -5.63 3.24 24.91
C ILE A 113 -5.88 3.18 23.40
N ALA A 114 -5.33 2.16 22.73
CA ALA A 114 -5.54 1.96 21.30
C ALA A 114 -7.03 1.77 20.95
N MET A 115 -7.75 0.91 21.65
CA MET A 115 -9.17 0.67 21.43
C MET A 115 -9.99 1.95 21.60
N ASN A 116 -9.67 2.79 22.60
CA ASN A 116 -10.34 4.07 22.79
C ASN A 116 -10.14 5.03 21.61
N ALA A 117 -8.92 5.09 21.05
CA ALA A 117 -8.63 5.89 19.87
C ALA A 117 -9.37 5.36 18.63
N LEU A 118 -9.40 4.04 18.42
CA LEU A 118 -10.11 3.40 17.31
C LEU A 118 -11.63 3.56 17.41
N HIS A 119 -12.22 3.41 18.60
CA HIS A 119 -13.63 3.70 18.84
C HIS A 119 -13.96 5.18 18.59
N SER A 120 -13.05 6.09 18.95
CA SER A 120 -13.22 7.52 18.66
C SER A 120 -13.32 7.79 17.16
N ILE A 121 -12.54 7.08 16.33
CA ILE A 121 -12.63 7.17 14.86
C ILE A 121 -14.01 6.71 14.39
N ILE A 122 -14.45 5.52 14.83
CA ILE A 122 -15.73 4.94 14.43
C ILE A 122 -16.90 5.84 14.80
N ASN A 123 -16.89 6.40 16.01
CA ASN A 123 -17.99 7.19 16.54
C ASN A 123 -18.05 8.61 15.93
N LYS A 124 -16.89 9.25 15.73
CA LYS A 124 -16.84 10.64 15.23
C LYS A 124 -16.78 10.73 13.71
N TYR A 125 -16.34 9.68 13.02
CA TYR A 125 -16.10 9.70 11.57
C TYR A 125 -16.65 8.43 10.88
N PRO A 126 -17.92 8.05 11.07
CA PRO A 126 -18.46 6.77 10.63
C PRO A 126 -18.27 6.47 9.13
N ASP A 127 -18.35 7.49 8.27
CA ASP A 127 -18.22 7.37 6.81
C ASP A 127 -16.76 7.44 6.31
N HIS A 128 -15.79 7.65 7.21
CA HIS A 128 -14.38 7.74 6.84
C HIS A 128 -13.79 6.35 6.58
N VAL A 129 -12.88 6.23 5.59
CA VAL A 129 -12.22 4.96 5.22
C VAL A 129 -11.53 4.29 6.41
N LEU A 130 -11.03 5.06 7.37
CA LEU A 130 -10.37 4.54 8.58
C LEU A 130 -11.34 3.93 9.59
N SER A 131 -12.65 4.21 9.52
CA SER A 131 -13.63 3.64 10.45
C SER A 131 -13.80 2.14 10.25
N GLU A 132 -13.87 1.70 9.00
CA GLU A 132 -13.94 0.27 8.70
C GLU A 132 -12.66 -0.46 9.12
N ARG A 133 -11.50 0.15 8.86
CA ARG A 133 -10.21 -0.40 9.32
C ARG A 133 -10.13 -0.46 10.84
N SER A 134 -10.64 0.56 11.53
CA SER A 134 -10.67 0.61 12.99
C SER A 134 -11.52 -0.51 13.57
N ARG A 135 -12.67 -0.83 12.96
CA ARG A 135 -13.50 -1.97 13.35
C ARG A 135 -12.75 -3.30 13.24
N GLN A 136 -12.07 -3.51 12.12
CA GLN A 136 -11.27 -4.72 11.89
C GLN A 136 -10.14 -4.83 12.90
N LEU A 137 -9.44 -3.72 13.17
CA LEU A 137 -8.32 -3.70 14.12
C LEU A 137 -8.79 -3.95 15.56
N ILE A 138 -9.91 -3.37 15.99
CA ILE A 138 -10.51 -3.67 17.30
C ILE A 138 -10.84 -5.16 17.43
N SER A 139 -11.41 -5.78 16.39
CA SER A 139 -11.71 -7.22 16.39
C SER A 139 -10.46 -8.08 16.60
N VAL A 140 -9.35 -7.72 15.97
CA VAL A 140 -8.05 -8.39 16.16
C VAL A 140 -7.53 -8.19 17.59
N LEU A 141 -7.57 -6.97 18.11
CA LEU A 141 -7.09 -6.69 19.47
C LEU A 141 -7.90 -7.41 20.55
N GLY A 142 -9.22 -7.52 20.37
CA GLY A 142 -10.08 -8.27 21.29
C GLY A 142 -9.69 -9.74 21.40
N ARG A 143 -9.07 -10.30 20.36
CA ARG A 143 -8.60 -11.70 20.29
C ARG A 143 -7.08 -11.83 20.37
N ARG A 144 -6.35 -10.77 20.74
CA ARG A 144 -4.88 -10.76 20.71
C ARG A 144 -4.27 -11.94 21.47
N LYS A 145 -4.75 -12.23 22.68
CA LYS A 145 -4.23 -13.33 23.51
C LYS A 145 -4.37 -14.68 22.81
N GLU A 146 -5.56 -14.97 22.28
CA GLU A 146 -5.83 -16.21 21.54
C GLU A 146 -4.92 -16.31 20.31
N ILE A 147 -4.80 -15.24 19.54
CA ILE A 147 -3.96 -15.18 18.33
C ILE A 147 -2.49 -15.41 18.69
N GLU A 148 -1.98 -14.78 19.75
CA GLU A 148 -0.60 -14.95 20.19
C GLU A 148 -0.32 -16.37 20.72
N GLU A 149 -1.28 -16.97 21.43
CA GLU A 149 -1.19 -18.36 21.89
C GLU A 149 -1.24 -19.36 20.72
N GLU A 150 -2.08 -19.13 19.71
CA GLU A 150 -2.14 -19.93 18.49
C GLU A 150 -0.85 -19.81 17.68
N LEU A 151 -0.33 -18.59 17.51
CA LEU A 151 0.94 -18.32 16.82
C LEU A 151 2.14 -18.89 17.58
N GLY A 152 2.12 -18.90 18.91
CA GLY A 152 3.19 -19.49 19.72
C GLY A 152 3.24 -21.02 19.66
N LYS A 153 2.15 -21.68 19.24
CA LYS A 153 2.07 -23.14 19.04
C LYS A 153 2.42 -23.57 17.62
N LEU A 154 2.52 -22.63 16.67
CA LEU A 154 2.95 -22.89 15.31
C LEU A 154 4.47 -23.07 15.29
N PRO A 155 5.00 -24.14 14.66
CA PRO A 155 6.44 -24.31 14.52
C PRO A 155 7.03 -23.14 13.73
N ASN A 156 8.15 -22.60 14.22
CA ASN A 156 8.89 -21.58 13.50
C ASN A 156 9.28 -22.11 12.11
N PRO A 157 9.07 -21.35 11.02
CA PRO A 157 9.37 -21.82 9.66
C PRO A 157 10.88 -22.09 9.42
N ASP A 158 11.75 -21.66 10.34
CA ASP A 158 13.20 -21.89 10.25
C ASP A 158 13.68 -23.20 10.91
N ASP A 159 12.82 -23.95 11.60
CA ASP A 159 13.25 -25.14 12.37
C ASP A 159 12.47 -26.42 12.04
N SER A 160 12.09 -26.61 10.77
CA SER A 160 11.52 -27.89 10.35
C SER A 160 12.02 -28.31 8.98
N GLY A 161 13.24 -28.85 8.98
CA GLY A 161 13.55 -29.99 8.14
C GLY A 161 12.76 -31.21 8.62
N MET A 162 11.43 -31.21 8.48
CA MET A 162 10.60 -32.39 8.70
C MET A 162 9.47 -32.45 7.67
N VAL A 163 9.54 -33.53 6.89
CA VAL A 163 8.56 -34.07 5.96
C VAL A 163 7.12 -33.91 6.47
N VAL A 164 6.32 -33.15 5.71
CA VAL A 164 4.86 -33.15 5.86
C VAL A 164 4.33 -34.46 5.28
N GLN A 165 4.06 -35.44 6.15
CA GLN A 165 3.08 -36.48 5.83
C GLN A 165 1.69 -35.91 6.15
N THR A 166 0.89 -35.71 5.11
CA THR A 166 -0.54 -35.40 5.21
C THR A 166 -1.30 -36.54 5.91
N PRO A 167 -2.08 -36.29 6.97
CA PRO A 167 -3.09 -37.23 7.42
C PRO A 167 -4.26 -37.28 6.41
N ALA A 168 -4.72 -38.50 6.14
CA ALA A 168 -5.81 -38.82 5.23
C ALA A 168 -7.11 -38.08 5.59
N ALA A 169 -7.76 -37.52 4.57
CA ALA A 169 -9.10 -36.94 4.69
C ALA A 169 -10.15 -38.04 4.90
N THR A 170 -10.82 -38.01 6.04
CA THR A 170 -12.04 -38.79 6.30
C THR A 170 -13.15 -38.26 5.41
N GLN A 171 -13.66 -39.12 4.53
CA GLN A 171 -14.82 -38.87 3.68
C GLN A 171 -16.09 -38.79 4.54
N VAL A 172 -16.86 -37.72 4.39
CA VAL A 172 -18.26 -37.66 4.78
C VAL A 172 -19.09 -37.36 3.52
N THR A 173 -19.83 -38.36 3.07
CA THR A 173 -20.84 -38.26 2.01
C THR A 173 -22.15 -37.71 2.57
N PRO A 174 -22.80 -36.76 1.88
CA PRO A 174 -24.26 -36.62 1.90
C PRO A 174 -24.91 -37.26 0.66
N PRO A 175 -26.20 -37.65 0.75
CA PRO A 175 -26.80 -38.66 -0.11
C PRO A 175 -27.30 -38.16 -1.48
N VAL A 176 -27.43 -39.13 -2.38
CA VAL A 176 -27.95 -39.09 -3.75
C VAL A 176 -29.38 -38.56 -3.82
N VAL A 177 -29.64 -37.62 -4.74
CA VAL A 177 -30.95 -37.51 -5.41
C VAL A 177 -30.71 -37.36 -6.92
N SER A 178 -31.24 -38.32 -7.67
CA SER A 178 -31.29 -38.36 -9.13
C SER A 178 -32.24 -37.30 -9.70
N SER A 179 -31.84 -36.67 -10.81
CA SER A 179 -32.78 -36.28 -11.86
C SER A 179 -32.15 -36.51 -13.24
N ASN A 180 -32.90 -37.20 -14.10
CA ASN A 180 -32.50 -37.64 -15.43
C ASN A 180 -32.87 -36.60 -16.50
N ALA A 181 -31.93 -36.42 -17.46
CA ALA A 181 -32.09 -36.18 -18.90
C ALA A 181 -32.48 -34.77 -19.41
N PRO A 182 -32.21 -34.42 -20.70
CA PRO A 182 -31.33 -35.05 -21.71
C PRO A 182 -30.27 -34.10 -22.32
N ALA A 183 -29.29 -34.72 -22.98
CA ALA A 183 -28.22 -34.09 -23.75
C ALA A 183 -28.72 -33.42 -25.05
N LEU A 184 -28.18 -32.24 -25.36
CA LEU A 184 -28.13 -31.68 -26.71
C LEU A 184 -26.67 -31.45 -27.09
N ASN A 185 -26.31 -31.98 -28.25
CA ASN A 185 -24.97 -32.04 -28.79
C ASN A 185 -24.63 -30.80 -29.63
N GLN A 186 -23.41 -30.30 -29.41
CA GLN A 186 -22.48 -29.64 -30.35
C GLN A 186 -22.74 -28.18 -30.80
N PRO A 187 -21.71 -27.39 -31.23
CA PRO A 187 -20.35 -27.80 -31.63
C PRO A 187 -19.16 -27.00 -31.03
N ASN A 188 -17.97 -27.62 -31.14
CA ASN A 188 -16.64 -27.03 -30.96
C ASN A 188 -16.40 -25.79 -31.85
N LEU A 189 -15.69 -24.78 -31.33
CA LEU A 189 -14.51 -24.06 -31.90
C LEU A 189 -14.07 -22.90 -30.96
N PRO A 190 -12.86 -22.32 -31.11
CA PRO A 190 -11.59 -22.66 -30.47
C PRO A 190 -11.26 -21.84 -29.20
N LYS A 191 -10.41 -22.42 -28.33
CA LYS A 191 -9.85 -21.76 -27.14
C LYS A 191 -8.92 -20.61 -27.56
N GLN A 192 -9.28 -19.38 -27.21
CA GLN A 192 -8.39 -18.22 -27.25
C GLN A 192 -7.75 -18.06 -25.87
N GLY A 193 -6.42 -18.06 -25.84
CA GLY A 193 -5.61 -18.15 -24.62
C GLY A 193 -5.86 -17.01 -23.66
N GLN A 194 -6.30 -17.37 -22.45
CA GLN A 194 -6.13 -16.52 -21.27
C GLN A 194 -4.72 -16.74 -20.75
N ASP A 195 -3.91 -15.69 -20.87
CA ASP A 195 -2.56 -15.61 -20.32
C ASP A 195 -2.65 -15.84 -18.81
N SER A 196 -2.29 -17.06 -18.41
CA SER A 196 -2.28 -17.46 -17.02
C SER A 196 -1.01 -16.93 -16.41
N LEU A 197 -1.13 -16.07 -15.40
CA LEU A 197 -0.04 -15.68 -14.51
C LEU A 197 0.36 -16.92 -13.68
N ILE A 198 1.11 -17.82 -14.31
CA ILE A 198 1.67 -19.00 -13.67
C ILE A 198 3.03 -18.59 -13.11
N ALA A 199 3.09 -18.35 -11.79
CA ALA A 199 4.33 -18.49 -11.05
C ALA A 199 4.78 -19.97 -11.17
N LYS A 200 5.65 -20.28 -12.13
CA LYS A 200 6.31 -21.59 -12.16
C LYS A 200 7.43 -21.60 -11.12
N ARG A 201 7.46 -22.67 -10.33
CA ARG A 201 8.54 -22.98 -9.39
C ARG A 201 9.85 -23.18 -10.17
N PRO A 202 10.98 -22.58 -9.78
CA PRO A 202 12.27 -23.18 -10.08
C PRO A 202 12.43 -24.38 -9.14
N VAL A 203 12.47 -25.59 -9.69
CA VAL A 203 13.13 -26.70 -9.02
C VAL A 203 14.63 -26.44 -9.20
N LEU A 204 15.31 -26.08 -8.12
CA LEU A 204 16.77 -26.14 -8.08
C LEU A 204 17.14 -27.20 -7.03
N ASP A 205 17.49 -28.38 -7.52
CA ASP A 205 18.24 -29.32 -6.72
C ASP A 205 19.63 -28.74 -6.42
N THR A 206 20.09 -29.05 -5.20
CA THR A 206 21.38 -28.71 -4.58
C THR A 206 21.51 -27.30 -4.00
N VAL A 207 21.35 -27.24 -2.68
CA VAL A 207 21.96 -26.26 -1.76
C VAL A 207 23.49 -26.30 -1.96
N LYS A 208 23.99 -25.50 -2.89
CA LYS A 208 25.32 -24.90 -2.77
C LYS A 208 25.07 -23.47 -2.28
N LYS A 209 25.56 -23.16 -1.09
CA LYS A 209 25.71 -21.78 -0.61
C LYS A 209 26.38 -21.00 -1.74
N ALA A 210 25.60 -20.18 -2.44
CA ALA A 210 26.14 -19.31 -3.48
C ALA A 210 27.20 -18.44 -2.81
N PRO A 211 28.43 -18.36 -3.35
CA PRO A 211 29.40 -17.40 -2.84
C PRO A 211 28.78 -16.01 -2.94
N ALA A 212 28.93 -15.19 -1.90
CA ALA A 212 28.60 -13.78 -1.98
C ALA A 212 29.27 -13.24 -3.26
N LEU A 213 28.45 -12.73 -4.19
CA LEU A 213 28.99 -12.09 -5.38
C LEU A 213 29.84 -10.92 -4.90
N ASN A 214 31.17 -11.01 -5.08
CA ASN A 214 32.06 -9.88 -4.90
C ASN A 214 31.69 -8.83 -5.95
N VAL A 215 30.78 -7.93 -5.61
CA VAL A 215 30.39 -6.81 -6.47
C VAL A 215 31.56 -5.81 -6.48
N PRO A 216 32.17 -5.54 -7.65
CA PRO A 216 33.28 -4.60 -7.76
C PRO A 216 32.88 -3.22 -7.24
N VAL A 217 33.81 -2.53 -6.57
CA VAL A 217 33.58 -1.19 -5.99
C VAL A 217 33.10 -0.16 -7.04
N ASN A 218 33.44 -0.37 -8.32
CA ASN A 218 33.05 0.49 -9.44
C ASN A 218 31.92 -0.06 -10.31
N ALA A 219 31.18 -1.07 -9.85
CA ALA A 219 30.07 -1.62 -10.61
C ALA A 219 28.99 -0.56 -10.84
N THR A 220 28.50 -0.49 -12.08
CA THR A 220 27.39 0.40 -12.49
C THR A 220 26.10 -0.40 -12.60
N TYR A 221 24.97 0.26 -12.40
CA TYR A 221 23.68 -0.37 -12.64
C TYR A 221 23.53 -0.76 -14.11
N SER A 222 22.85 -1.88 -14.36
CA SER A 222 22.65 -2.42 -15.72
C SER A 222 21.18 -2.74 -15.97
N HIS A 223 20.74 -2.54 -17.21
CA HIS A 223 19.34 -2.72 -17.59
C HIS A 223 19.21 -4.04 -18.33
N ARG A 224 18.42 -4.97 -17.78
CA ARG A 224 18.23 -6.31 -18.32
C ARG A 224 16.79 -6.75 -18.08
N GLU A 225 15.89 -6.41 -18.99
CA GLU A 225 14.44 -6.59 -18.81
C GLU A 225 14.01 -8.06 -18.71
N ASP A 226 14.79 -8.95 -19.30
CA ASP A 226 14.60 -10.41 -19.35
C ASP A 226 14.93 -11.12 -18.03
N GLN A 227 15.52 -10.40 -17.07
CA GLN A 227 15.93 -10.97 -15.79
C GLN A 227 14.83 -10.85 -14.72
N PRO A 228 14.89 -11.68 -13.65
CA PRO A 228 13.95 -11.56 -12.56
C PRO A 228 13.99 -10.18 -11.88
N HIS A 229 12.81 -9.58 -11.71
CA HIS A 229 12.61 -8.26 -11.09
C HIS A 229 11.76 -8.33 -9.83
N TYR A 230 12.03 -7.40 -8.93
CA TYR A 230 11.16 -7.04 -7.82
C TYR A 230 10.43 -5.75 -8.16
N VAL A 231 9.18 -5.64 -7.72
CA VAL A 231 8.60 -4.33 -7.46
C VAL A 231 9.14 -3.86 -6.12
N MET A 232 9.69 -2.65 -6.08
CA MET A 232 10.32 -2.08 -4.89
C MET A 232 9.54 -0.85 -4.44
N LEU A 233 9.11 -0.86 -3.20
CA LEU A 233 8.60 0.33 -2.52
C LEU A 233 9.70 0.86 -1.60
N ILE A 234 10.20 2.04 -1.90
CA ILE A 234 11.18 2.75 -1.09
C ILE A 234 10.41 3.53 -0.03
N LEU A 235 10.78 3.39 1.24
CA LEU A 235 10.19 4.07 2.39
C LEU A 235 11.21 5.04 2.97
N TYR A 236 10.84 6.33 3.10
CA TYR A 236 11.70 7.40 3.59
C TYR A 236 11.31 7.85 4.99
N LYS A 237 12.24 7.74 5.92
CA LYS A 237 12.09 8.06 7.34
C LYS A 237 10.80 7.47 7.90
N VAL A 238 10.66 6.16 7.69
CA VAL A 238 9.53 5.38 8.16
C VAL A 238 10.05 4.45 9.25
N ASP A 239 9.52 4.58 10.46
CA ASP A 239 9.87 3.72 11.59
C ASP A 239 9.57 2.25 11.27
N LYS A 240 10.24 1.35 11.98
CA LYS A 240 10.06 -0.10 11.88
C LYS A 240 8.60 -0.54 11.99
N VAL A 241 7.77 0.11 12.83
CA VAL A 241 6.33 -0.20 12.92
C VAL A 241 5.66 -0.03 11.56
N TRP A 242 5.85 1.13 10.97
CA TRP A 242 5.17 1.51 9.73
C TRP A 242 5.73 0.76 8.53
N GLY A 243 7.01 0.40 8.55
CA GLY A 243 7.58 -0.55 7.59
C GLY A 243 6.91 -1.92 7.65
N ASN A 244 6.73 -2.48 8.86
CA ASN A 244 6.09 -3.79 9.06
C ASN A 244 4.60 -3.79 8.71
N GLU A 245 3.88 -2.73 9.07
CA GLU A 245 2.47 -2.57 8.70
C GLU A 245 2.33 -2.42 7.19
N THR A 246 3.22 -1.66 6.53
CA THR A 246 3.26 -1.58 5.05
C THR A 246 3.53 -2.95 4.42
N ASN A 247 4.47 -3.75 4.93
CA ASN A 247 4.67 -5.12 4.46
C ASN A 247 3.39 -5.96 4.57
N SER A 248 2.77 -5.95 5.75
CA SER A 248 1.53 -6.69 6.05
C SER A 248 0.37 -6.25 5.14
N ALA A 249 0.28 -4.95 4.84
CA ALA A 249 -0.71 -4.37 3.95
C ALA A 249 -0.62 -4.92 2.52
N PHE A 250 0.60 -4.94 1.98
CA PHE A 250 0.85 -5.49 0.65
C PHE A 250 0.63 -7.01 0.63
N THR A 251 1.01 -7.73 1.71
CA THR A 251 0.72 -9.17 1.81
C THR A 251 -0.79 -9.43 1.78
N ARG A 252 -1.57 -8.66 2.54
CA ARG A 252 -3.04 -8.76 2.55
C ARG A 252 -3.62 -8.45 1.16
N TYR A 253 -3.23 -7.33 0.56
CA TYR A 253 -3.66 -6.95 -0.78
C TYR A 253 -3.35 -8.03 -1.83
N ASN A 254 -2.14 -8.62 -1.79
CA ASN A 254 -1.74 -9.67 -2.73
C ASN A 254 -2.58 -10.94 -2.59
N ARG A 255 -3.00 -11.30 -1.37
CA ARG A 255 -3.80 -12.52 -1.13
C ARG A 255 -5.22 -12.42 -1.67
N GLU A 256 -5.75 -11.22 -1.88
CA GLU A 256 -7.09 -10.99 -2.46
C GLU A 256 -7.16 -11.45 -3.93
N LYS A 257 -6.04 -11.40 -4.66
CA LYS A 257 -5.97 -11.79 -6.07
C LYS A 257 -5.33 -13.18 -6.21
N PRO A 258 -6.00 -14.17 -6.84
CA PRO A 258 -5.43 -15.51 -7.03
C PRO A 258 -4.04 -15.51 -7.69
N ALA A 259 -3.83 -14.64 -8.67
CA ALA A 259 -2.55 -14.50 -9.38
C ALA A 259 -1.40 -14.00 -8.47
N ASN A 260 -1.71 -13.24 -7.42
CA ASN A 260 -0.72 -12.62 -6.54
C ASN A 260 -0.54 -13.37 -5.21
N ARG A 261 -1.34 -14.41 -4.96
CA ARG A 261 -1.43 -15.09 -3.66
C ARG A 261 -0.10 -15.65 -3.17
N ASN A 262 0.79 -16.03 -4.09
CA ASN A 262 2.10 -16.60 -3.79
C ASN A 262 3.24 -15.57 -3.85
N LEU A 263 2.95 -14.28 -4.06
CA LEU A 263 3.98 -13.24 -4.02
C LEU A 263 4.46 -13.06 -2.58
N ALA A 264 5.75 -13.34 -2.36
CA ALA A 264 6.41 -13.05 -1.11
C ALA A 264 6.84 -11.58 -1.06
N ASN A 265 6.82 -11.00 0.13
CA ASN A 265 7.31 -9.66 0.37
C ASN A 265 8.51 -9.72 1.32
N THR A 266 9.52 -8.89 1.10
CA THR A 266 10.70 -8.79 1.98
C THR A 266 10.96 -7.33 2.31
N LEU A 267 10.97 -7.00 3.61
CA LEU A 267 11.35 -5.67 4.09
C LEU A 267 12.85 -5.67 4.45
N ILE A 268 13.60 -4.72 3.89
CA ILE A 268 15.04 -4.56 4.10
C ILE A 268 15.30 -3.17 4.66
N GLU A 269 16.07 -3.07 5.73
CA GLU A 269 16.64 -1.80 6.19
C GLU A 269 17.92 -1.52 5.41
N LEU A 270 17.92 -0.49 4.57
CA LEU A 270 19.09 -0.13 3.76
C LEU A 270 20.06 0.71 4.60
N ASP A 271 19.50 1.69 5.30
CA ASP A 271 20.16 2.58 6.26
C ASP A 271 19.15 3.03 7.33
N GLN A 272 19.53 4.02 8.15
CA GLN A 272 18.69 4.51 9.26
C GLN A 272 17.39 5.15 8.76
N ASP A 273 17.43 5.83 7.63
CA ASP A 273 16.33 6.62 7.09
C ASP A 273 15.61 5.90 5.94
N THR A 274 16.20 4.88 5.33
CA THR A 274 15.67 4.25 4.12
C THR A 274 15.42 2.76 4.31
N LYS A 275 14.18 2.34 4.03
CA LYS A 275 13.77 0.94 4.00
C LYS A 275 13.24 0.58 2.62
N LEU A 276 13.46 -0.66 2.20
CA LEU A 276 13.01 -1.20 0.91
C LEU A 276 12.05 -2.34 1.17
N LEU A 277 10.79 -2.21 0.72
CA LEU A 277 9.87 -3.33 0.63
C LEU A 277 9.94 -3.91 -0.78
N LEU A 278 10.53 -5.09 -0.91
CA LEU A 278 10.56 -5.88 -2.13
C LEU A 278 9.31 -6.75 -2.22
N ILE A 279 8.62 -6.71 -3.35
CA ILE A 279 7.39 -7.44 -3.60
C ILE A 279 7.61 -8.39 -4.76
N GLY A 280 7.32 -9.67 -4.51
CA GLY A 280 7.34 -10.73 -5.50
C GLY A 280 8.73 -11.08 -6.01
N THR A 281 8.77 -11.97 -6.99
CA THR A 281 9.90 -12.12 -7.91
C THR A 281 9.27 -12.40 -9.26
N PHE A 282 9.23 -11.39 -10.10
CA PHE A 282 8.63 -11.45 -11.43
C PHE A 282 9.68 -11.96 -12.41
N GLU A 283 9.28 -12.79 -13.38
CA GLU A 283 10.22 -13.39 -14.34
C GLU A 283 10.97 -12.34 -15.17
N ASN A 284 10.35 -11.20 -15.43
CA ASN A 284 10.88 -10.10 -16.22
C ASN A 284 10.31 -8.75 -15.75
N ALA A 285 10.89 -7.66 -16.26
CA ALA A 285 10.47 -6.30 -15.93
C ALA A 285 9.02 -6.01 -16.34
N SER A 286 8.54 -6.58 -17.46
CA SER A 286 7.18 -6.34 -17.97
C SER A 286 6.11 -6.79 -16.96
N LEU A 287 6.23 -8.01 -16.43
CA LEU A 287 5.30 -8.53 -15.43
C LEU A 287 5.30 -7.70 -14.14
N ALA A 288 6.48 -7.21 -13.74
CA ALA A 288 6.61 -6.34 -12.59
C ALA A 288 5.98 -4.95 -12.82
N VAL A 289 6.13 -4.37 -14.02
CA VAL A 289 5.44 -3.13 -14.45
C VAL A 289 3.93 -3.31 -14.44
N GLN A 290 3.42 -4.47 -14.89
CA GLN A 290 1.99 -4.76 -14.89
C GLN A 290 1.43 -4.75 -13.47
N TYR A 291 2.06 -5.46 -12.54
CA TYR A 291 1.68 -5.43 -11.13
C TYR A 291 1.67 -3.99 -10.60
N LEU A 292 2.75 -3.24 -10.86
CA LEU A 292 2.89 -1.87 -10.39
C LEU A 292 1.77 -0.94 -10.91
N THR A 293 1.40 -1.09 -12.18
CA THR A 293 0.35 -0.29 -12.82
C THR A 293 -0.99 -0.46 -12.12
N GLU A 294 -1.28 -1.68 -11.65
CA GLU A 294 -2.49 -1.97 -10.88
C GLU A 294 -2.41 -1.50 -9.42
N THR A 295 -1.25 -1.62 -8.78
CA THR A 295 -1.12 -1.38 -7.33
C THR A 295 -0.88 0.08 -6.98
N ARG A 296 -0.09 0.82 -7.77
CA ARG A 296 0.28 2.22 -7.50
C ARG A 296 -0.91 3.14 -7.25
N PRO A 297 -1.97 3.18 -8.10
CA PRO A 297 -3.10 4.08 -7.88
C PRO A 297 -3.94 3.72 -6.64
N LEU A 298 -3.88 2.46 -6.21
CA LEU A 298 -4.61 1.98 -5.02
C LEU A 298 -3.80 2.14 -3.73
N ALA A 299 -2.49 2.38 -3.82
CA ALA A 299 -1.61 2.48 -2.66
C ALA A 299 -2.08 3.54 -1.64
N PRO A 300 -2.29 4.81 -2.00
CA PRO A 300 -2.59 5.87 -1.02
C PRO A 300 -3.99 5.76 -0.41
N SER A 301 -4.95 5.12 -1.08
CA SER A 301 -6.34 5.04 -0.59
C SER A 301 -6.67 3.70 0.05
N ARG A 302 -6.05 2.61 -0.43
CA ARG A 302 -6.46 1.24 -0.12
C ARG A 302 -5.36 0.39 0.50
N ILE A 303 -4.10 0.54 0.11
CA ILE A 303 -3.05 -0.35 0.64
C ILE A 303 -2.44 0.29 1.89
N VAL A 304 -1.89 1.51 1.75
CA VAL A 304 -1.12 2.23 2.78
C VAL A 304 -1.67 3.65 3.03
N PRO A 305 -2.95 3.84 3.39
CA PRO A 305 -3.51 5.19 3.62
C PRO A 305 -2.99 5.89 4.88
N TRP A 306 -2.18 5.21 5.69
CA TRP A 306 -1.39 5.82 6.76
C TRP A 306 0.00 6.26 6.26
N LEU A 307 0.32 6.23 4.98
CA LEU A 307 1.53 6.87 4.47
C LEU A 307 1.14 8.04 3.58
N THR A 308 1.75 9.20 3.82
CA THR A 308 1.67 10.30 2.88
C THR A 308 2.47 9.95 1.61
N PRO A 309 2.07 10.44 0.43
CA PRO A 309 2.79 10.14 -0.81
C PRO A 309 4.27 10.54 -0.81
N SER A 310 4.69 11.48 0.06
CA SER A 310 6.10 11.87 0.21
C SER A 310 6.94 10.84 0.96
N LYS A 311 6.34 9.97 1.77
CA LYS A 311 7.04 8.97 2.60
C LYS A 311 7.38 7.68 1.85
N TYR A 312 6.93 7.55 0.60
CA TYR A 312 7.26 6.39 -0.21
C TYR A 312 7.37 6.71 -1.70
N SER A 313 8.11 5.88 -2.42
CA SER A 313 8.10 5.88 -3.88
C SER A 313 8.16 4.47 -4.43
N PHE A 314 7.53 4.26 -5.58
CA PHE A 314 7.62 2.98 -6.27
C PHE A 314 8.82 2.95 -7.22
N SER A 315 9.38 1.77 -7.40
CA SER A 315 10.48 1.49 -8.31
C SER A 315 10.45 0.03 -8.77
N LEU A 316 11.32 -0.30 -9.71
CA LEU A 316 11.58 -1.67 -10.18
C LEU A 316 13.05 -1.95 -9.96
N ILE A 317 13.41 -3.16 -9.56
CA ILE A 317 14.82 -3.53 -9.38
C ILE A 317 15.07 -4.97 -9.74
N SER A 318 16.10 -5.21 -10.55
CA SER A 318 16.58 -6.55 -10.84
C SER A 318 17.36 -7.11 -9.65
N SER A 319 17.47 -8.43 -9.56
CA SER A 319 18.25 -9.07 -8.49
C SER A 319 19.71 -8.60 -8.46
N SER A 320 20.33 -8.36 -9.62
CA SER A 320 21.72 -7.87 -9.71
C SER A 320 21.87 -6.42 -9.25
N ASN A 321 20.94 -5.53 -9.63
CA ASN A 321 20.98 -4.13 -9.20
C ASN A 321 20.65 -3.99 -7.71
N LEU A 322 19.85 -4.89 -7.14
CA LEU A 322 19.56 -4.92 -5.70
C LEU A 322 20.82 -5.14 -4.86
N GLU A 323 21.69 -6.07 -5.24
CA GLU A 323 22.94 -6.31 -4.52
C GLU A 323 23.87 -5.09 -4.59
N LEU A 324 23.94 -4.44 -5.75
CA LEU A 324 24.69 -3.19 -5.91
C LEU A 324 24.09 -2.05 -5.07
N LEU A 325 22.76 -1.94 -5.01
CA LEU A 325 22.07 -0.94 -4.20
C LEU A 325 22.31 -1.16 -2.70
N LYS A 326 22.27 -2.41 -2.22
CA LYS A 326 22.59 -2.75 -0.82
C LYS A 326 24.00 -2.36 -0.42
N GLN A 327 24.97 -2.50 -1.33
CA GLN A 327 26.36 -2.10 -1.11
C GLN A 327 26.53 -0.58 -1.12
N LYS A 328 25.96 0.10 -2.12
CA LYS A 328 26.11 1.56 -2.29
C LYS A 328 25.28 2.37 -1.31
N LYS A 329 24.10 1.86 -0.92
CA LYS A 329 23.08 2.58 -0.14
C LYS A 329 22.62 3.92 -0.75
N ALA A 330 22.96 4.16 -2.02
CA ALA A 330 22.64 5.38 -2.75
C ALA A 330 21.34 5.21 -3.55
N VAL A 331 20.20 5.29 -2.87
CA VAL A 331 18.87 5.12 -3.51
C VAL A 331 18.60 6.22 -4.54
N GLY A 332 19.00 7.46 -4.26
CA GLY A 332 18.82 8.58 -5.20
C GLY A 332 19.50 8.32 -6.55
N GLU A 333 20.73 7.80 -6.54
CA GLU A 333 21.44 7.42 -7.77
C GLU A 333 20.69 6.34 -8.55
N TYR A 334 20.16 5.34 -7.85
CA TYR A 334 19.38 4.27 -8.47
C TYR A 334 18.07 4.79 -9.08
N GLN A 335 17.38 5.70 -8.37
CA GLN A 335 16.15 6.30 -8.86
C GLN A 335 16.37 7.14 -10.13
N MET A 336 17.45 7.93 -10.18
CA MET A 336 17.82 8.67 -11.38
C MET A 336 18.10 7.72 -12.56
N TYR A 337 18.84 6.63 -12.30
CA TYR A 337 19.14 5.61 -13.29
C TYR A 337 17.88 4.95 -13.87
N ILE A 338 16.98 4.46 -13.01
CA ILE A 338 15.80 3.70 -13.44
C ILE A 338 14.72 4.60 -14.08
N GLN A 339 14.64 5.87 -13.67
CA GLN A 339 13.72 6.85 -14.26
C GLN A 339 14.11 7.20 -15.70
N GLY A 340 15.40 7.19 -16.03
CA GLY A 340 15.87 7.36 -17.41
C GLY A 340 15.40 6.25 -18.36
N ILE A 341 15.18 5.05 -17.81
CA ILE A 341 14.74 3.86 -18.55
C ILE A 341 13.22 3.80 -18.66
N TYR A 342 12.51 3.90 -17.52
CA TYR A 342 11.06 3.74 -17.45
C TYR A 342 10.35 5.08 -17.25
N GLN A 343 10.54 6.00 -18.19
CA GLN A 343 10.02 7.37 -18.11
C GLN A 343 8.51 7.40 -17.77
N GLY A 344 8.15 8.04 -16.66
CA GLY A 344 6.77 8.22 -16.23
C GLY A 344 6.05 6.97 -15.71
N LYS A 345 6.74 5.84 -15.54
CA LYS A 345 6.15 4.60 -14.99
C LYS A 345 6.10 4.56 -13.46
N PHE A 346 6.87 5.43 -12.78
CA PHE A 346 6.96 5.50 -11.32
C PHE A 346 6.36 6.79 -10.79
#